data_AF-A0A0S7ZCC9-F1
#
_entry.id   AF-A0A0S7ZCC9-F1
#
_cell.length_a   1.000
_cell.length_b   1.000
_cell.length_c   1.000
_cell.angle_alpha   90.00
_cell.angle_beta   90.00
_cell.angle_gamma   90.00
#
_symmetry.space_group_name_H-M   'P 1'
#
loop_
_entity.id
_entity.type
_entity.pdbx_description
1 polymer ?
#
loop_
_entity_poly.entity_id
_entity_poly.type
_entity_poly.pdbx_seq_one_letter_code
_entity_poly.pdbx_strand_id
1 'polypeptide(L)'
;ISLTQFYIEIPVLFTVSFPLPTSLYIAPKVFAGPYFGIHLYSMGKVKDMGIDIKPFDFGIVVGMGVEVHKIIFALSHSVGLIPVSGSLEYDTHFITIGIRL
;
A
#
# COMPACT_ATOMS: atom_id res chain seq x y z
N ILE A 1 -2.53 24.80 -2.22
CA ILE A 1 -3.08 24.40 -0.91
C ILE A 1 -2.37 23.12 -0.52
N SER A 2 -1.63 23.09 0.59
CA SER A 2 -0.94 21.87 1.03
C SER A 2 -1.82 21.14 2.03
N LEU A 3 -2.12 19.87 1.74
CA LEU A 3 -2.78 18.93 2.63
C LEU A 3 -1.77 17.83 2.92
N THR A 4 -1.36 17.71 4.17
CA THR A 4 -0.53 16.60 4.64
C THR A 4 -1.45 15.66 5.39
N GLN A 5 -1.55 14.41 4.94
CA GLN A 5 -2.34 13.38 5.61
C GLN A 5 -1.39 12.33 6.16
N PHE A 6 -1.66 11.88 7.38
CA PHE A 6 -0.96 10.75 7.97
C PHE A 6 -1.90 9.55 8.03
N TYR A 7 -1.45 8.46 7.41
CA TYR A 7 -2.26 7.28 7.15
C TYR A 7 -1.49 6.02 7.48
N ILE A 8 -2.14 5.06 8.12
CA ILE A 8 -1.59 3.72 8.35
C ILE A 8 -2.34 2.75 7.45
N GLU A 9 -1.61 2.03 6.59
CA GLU A 9 -2.13 0.92 5.80
C GLU A 9 -1.65 -0.42 6.36
N ILE A 10 -2.58 -1.34 6.57
CA ILE A 10 -2.33 -2.71 7.03
C ILE A 10 -2.81 -3.66 5.94
N PRO A 11 -1.92 -4.10 5.04
CA PRO A 11 -2.26 -5.04 3.99
C PRO A 11 -2.18 -6.50 4.48
N VAL A 12 -3.11 -7.33 4.03
CA VAL A 12 -3.06 -8.78 4.18
C VAL A 12 -2.87 -9.39 2.80
N LEU A 13 -1.64 -9.79 2.49
CA LEU A 13 -1.25 -10.15 1.13
C LEU A 13 -1.15 -11.66 0.94
N PHE A 14 -1.86 -12.17 -0.07
CA PHE A 14 -1.54 -13.46 -0.65
C PHE A 14 -0.37 -13.30 -1.60
N THR A 15 0.65 -14.15 -1.45
CA THR A 15 1.89 -14.06 -2.25
C THR A 15 2.14 -15.37 -2.99
N VAL A 16 2.37 -15.27 -4.29
CA VAL A 16 2.88 -16.37 -5.12
C VAL A 16 4.34 -16.10 -5.43
N SER A 17 5.19 -17.08 -5.14
CA SER A 17 6.64 -17.02 -5.38
C SER A 17 7.03 -17.98 -6.48
N PHE A 18 7.87 -17.52 -7.40
CA PHE A 18 8.38 -18.30 -8.53
C PHE A 18 9.88 -18.51 -8.36
N PRO A 19 10.33 -19.37 -7.44
CA PRO A 19 11.76 -19.54 -7.18
C PRO A 19 12.49 -20.03 -8.44
N LEU A 20 13.53 -19.29 -8.84
CA LEU A 20 14.46 -19.74 -9.89
C LEU A 20 15.47 -20.73 -9.29
N PRO A 21 16.25 -21.45 -10.12
CA PRO A 21 17.27 -22.38 -9.64
C PRO A 21 18.14 -21.76 -8.54
N THR A 22 18.43 -22.55 -7.51
CA THR A 22 19.04 -22.09 -6.25
C THR A 22 20.38 -21.38 -6.45
N SER A 23 21.08 -21.63 -7.56
CA SER A 23 22.33 -20.94 -7.94
C SER A 23 22.16 -19.43 -8.17
N LEU A 24 20.95 -18.97 -8.50
CA LEU A 24 20.67 -17.56 -8.75
C LEU A 24 20.24 -16.80 -7.49
N TYR A 25 19.75 -17.51 -6.46
CA TYR A 25 19.19 -16.90 -5.23
C TYR A 25 18.15 -15.79 -5.50
N ILE A 26 17.42 -15.90 -6.63
CA ILE A 26 16.43 -14.93 -7.07
C ILE A 26 15.07 -15.61 -7.08
N ALA A 27 14.08 -14.97 -6.47
CA ALA A 27 12.70 -15.43 -6.46
C ALA A 27 11.76 -14.24 -6.79
N PRO A 28 11.31 -14.15 -8.05
CA PRO A 28 10.21 -13.27 -8.41
C PRO A 28 8.95 -13.61 -7.62
N LYS A 29 8.17 -12.58 -7.28
CA LYS A 29 6.96 -12.66 -6.49
C LYS A 29 5.88 -11.78 -7.08
N VAL A 30 4.65 -12.27 -7.03
CA VAL A 30 3.46 -11.45 -7.22
C VAL A 30 2.62 -11.57 -5.96
N PHE A 31 1.99 -10.47 -5.57
CA PHE A 31 1.16 -10.45 -4.39
C PHE A 31 -0.07 -9.59 -4.61
N ALA A 32 -1.15 -9.99 -3.98
CA ALA A 32 -2.40 -9.25 -3.98
C ALA A 32 -3.16 -9.54 -2.70
N GLY A 33 -3.97 -8.59 -2.26
CA GLY A 33 -4.84 -8.80 -1.12
C GLY A 33 -5.50 -7.52 -0.63
N PRO A 34 -6.46 -7.64 0.29
CA PRO A 34 -7.09 -6.47 0.88
C PRO A 34 -6.09 -5.69 1.74
N TYR A 35 -6.30 -4.38 1.84
CA TYR A 35 -5.77 -3.58 2.93
C TYR A 35 -6.88 -2.94 3.74
N PHE A 36 -6.59 -2.75 5.02
CA PHE A 36 -7.35 -1.86 5.88
C PHE A 36 -6.50 -0.65 6.21
N GLY A 37 -7.10 0.51 6.08
CA GLY A 37 -6.47 1.79 6.27
C GLY A 37 -7.08 2.57 7.43
N ILE A 38 -6.23 3.26 8.20
CA ILE A 38 -6.65 4.15 9.28
C ILE A 38 -6.02 5.53 9.06
N HIS A 39 -6.87 6.54 8.92
CA HIS A 39 -6.43 7.92 8.89
C HIS A 39 -6.23 8.43 10.33
N LEU A 40 -5.02 8.89 10.65
CA LEU A 40 -4.72 9.38 11.99
C LEU A 40 -4.98 10.88 12.12
N TYR A 41 -4.44 11.67 11.19
CA TYR A 41 -4.63 13.12 11.21
C TYR A 41 -4.28 13.73 9.86
N SER A 42 -4.87 14.91 9.61
CA SER A 42 -4.55 15.75 8.46
C SER A 42 -4.17 17.14 8.95
N MET A 43 -3.07 17.68 8.42
CA MET A 43 -2.63 19.06 8.63
C MET A 43 -2.77 19.84 7.33
N GLY A 44 -3.41 21.00 7.39
CA GLY A 44 -3.61 21.88 6.23
C GLY A 44 -4.94 22.62 6.27
N LYS A 45 -5.11 23.58 5.35
CA LYS A 45 -6.30 24.48 5.26
C LYS A 45 -7.62 23.77 4.90
N VAL A 46 -7.61 22.44 4.83
CA VAL A 46 -8.76 21.62 4.45
C VAL A 46 -9.79 21.53 5.60
N LYS A 47 -9.33 21.68 6.85
CA LYS A 47 -10.22 21.84 8.02
C LYS A 47 -11.06 23.12 7.94
N ASP A 48 -10.55 24.16 7.27
CA ASP A 48 -11.25 25.44 7.08
C ASP A 48 -12.21 25.41 5.86
N MET A 49 -12.12 24.39 5.01
CA MET A 49 -12.93 24.26 3.78
C MET A 49 -14.09 23.25 3.91
N GLY A 50 -14.30 22.66 5.09
CA GLY A 50 -15.41 21.73 5.34
C GLY A 50 -15.32 20.40 4.59
N ILE A 51 -14.12 19.99 4.18
CA ILE A 51 -13.91 18.70 3.53
C ILE A 51 -13.77 17.64 4.61
N ASP A 52 -14.76 16.74 4.70
CA ASP A 52 -14.71 15.59 5.60
C ASP A 52 -13.61 14.62 5.17
N ILE A 53 -12.73 14.30 6.11
CA ILE A 53 -11.60 13.40 5.89
C ILE A 53 -11.97 12.03 6.45
N LYS A 54 -11.89 11.00 5.59
CA LYS A 54 -12.28 9.62 5.89
C LYS A 54 -11.45 9.07 7.05
N PRO A 55 -12.06 8.55 8.14
CA PRO A 55 -11.32 7.94 9.24
C PRO A 55 -10.77 6.55 8.88
N PHE A 56 -11.45 5.82 7.99
CA PHE A 56 -11.11 4.45 7.60
C PHE A 56 -11.19 4.29 6.09
N ASP A 57 -10.33 3.45 5.53
CA ASP A 57 -10.37 3.04 4.12
C ASP A 57 -10.20 1.52 4.02
N PHE A 58 -10.75 0.97 2.95
CA PHE A 58 -10.58 -0.42 2.59
C PHE A 58 -10.36 -0.49 1.08
N GLY A 59 -9.37 -1.27 0.68
CA GLY A 59 -9.06 -1.42 -0.72
C GLY A 59 -8.29 -2.69 -1.01
N ILE A 60 -7.77 -2.76 -2.23
CA ILE A 60 -6.95 -3.86 -2.70
C ILE A 60 -5.55 -3.34 -3.00
N VAL A 61 -4.56 -4.10 -2.58
CA VAL A 61 -3.18 -3.96 -3.00
C VAL A 61 -2.89 -5.01 -4.04
N VAL A 62 -2.24 -4.61 -5.12
CA VAL A 62 -1.60 -5.51 -6.08
C VAL A 62 -0.17 -5.10 -6.27
N GLY A 63 0.72 -6.06 -6.44
CA GLY A 63 2.12 -5.77 -6.63
C GLY A 63 2.94 -6.95 -7.11
N MET A 64 4.16 -6.62 -7.48
CA MET A 64 5.17 -7.56 -7.90
C MET A 64 6.50 -7.18 -7.29
N GLY A 65 7.38 -8.16 -7.12
CA GLY A 65 8.69 -7.93 -6.57
C GLY A 65 9.65 -9.05 -6.91
N VAL A 66 10.89 -8.84 -6.49
CA VAL A 66 11.96 -9.82 -6.60
C VAL A 66 12.64 -9.91 -5.25
N GLU A 67 12.72 -11.12 -4.72
CA GLU A 67 13.57 -11.45 -3.58
C GLU A 67 14.94 -11.91 -4.11
N VAL A 68 16.00 -11.25 -3.66
CA VAL A 68 17.39 -11.62 -3.90
C VAL A 68 18.00 -11.99 -2.55
N HIS A 69 18.28 -13.28 -2.34
CA HIS A 69 18.62 -13.86 -1.03
C HIS A 69 17.58 -13.53 0.05
N LYS A 70 17.84 -12.49 0.84
CA LYS A 70 16.95 -12.00 1.91
C LYS A 70 16.41 -10.60 1.64
N ILE A 71 16.84 -9.94 0.57
CA ILE A 71 16.40 -8.57 0.26
C ILE A 71 15.25 -8.65 -0.73
N ILE A 72 14.17 -7.92 -0.44
CA ILE A 72 12.99 -7.85 -1.30
C ILE A 72 12.91 -6.44 -1.88
N PHE A 73 12.84 -6.37 -3.21
CA PHE A 73 12.48 -5.17 -3.94
C PHE A 73 11.08 -5.37 -4.51
N ALA A 74 10.15 -4.50 -4.17
CA ALA A 74 8.78 -4.64 -4.62
C ALA A 74 8.19 -3.30 -5.05
N LEU A 75 7.29 -3.39 -6.03
CA LEU A 75 6.49 -2.29 -6.51
C LEU A 75 5.03 -2.71 -6.35
N SER A 76 4.26 -1.84 -5.71
CA SER A 76 2.86 -2.11 -5.40
C SER A 76 2.00 -0.88 -5.58
N HIS A 77 0.72 -1.13 -5.76
CA HIS A 77 -0.29 -0.14 -6.00
C HIS A 77 -1.52 -0.52 -5.16
N SER A 78 -1.99 0.44 -4.39
CA SER A 78 -3.16 0.32 -3.55
C SER A 78 -4.29 1.14 -4.18
N VAL A 79 -5.41 0.49 -4.42
CA VAL A 79 -6.65 1.12 -4.88
C VAL A 79 -7.67 1.06 -3.76
N GLY A 80 -8.11 2.23 -3.28
CA GLY A 80 -9.21 2.34 -2.32
C GLY A 80 -10.54 1.97 -2.98
N LEU A 81 -11.26 1.00 -2.43
CA LEU A 81 -12.48 0.45 -3.06
C LEU A 81 -13.77 0.95 -2.42
N ILE A 82 -13.75 1.39 -1.16
CA ILE A 82 -14.96 1.78 -0.45
C ILE A 82 -14.90 3.25 -0.05
N PRO A 83 -15.73 4.13 -0.65
CA PRO A 83 -15.96 5.44 -0.09
C PRO A 83 -16.86 5.31 1.14
N VAL A 84 -16.29 4.95 2.29
CA VAL A 84 -16.99 5.09 3.57
C VAL A 84 -16.94 6.57 3.95
N SER A 85 -17.85 7.36 3.35
CA SER A 85 -18.03 8.82 3.55
C SER A 85 -16.90 9.72 3.03
N GLY A 86 -17.05 10.27 1.82
CA GLY A 86 -16.21 11.34 1.26
C GLY A 86 -15.83 11.13 -0.21
N SER A 87 -15.72 12.21 -0.99
CA SER A 87 -15.56 12.18 -2.46
C SER A 87 -14.11 12.13 -2.97
N LEU A 88 -13.14 11.85 -2.10
CA LEU A 88 -11.73 11.69 -2.49
C LEU A 88 -11.45 10.20 -2.71
N GLU A 89 -11.15 9.88 -3.97
CA GLU A 89 -10.63 8.60 -4.43
C GLU A 89 -9.11 8.64 -4.27
N TYR A 90 -8.55 7.66 -3.55
CA TYR A 90 -7.13 7.59 -3.24
C TYR A 90 -6.48 6.52 -4.12
N ASP A 91 -5.57 6.97 -4.97
CA ASP A 91 -4.67 6.11 -5.72
C ASP A 91 -3.25 6.32 -5.19
N THR A 92 -2.67 5.27 -4.62
CA THR A 92 -1.34 5.32 -4.01
C THR A 92 -0.41 4.28 -4.62
N HIS A 93 0.78 4.73 -5.02
CA HIS A 93 1.86 3.87 -5.50
C HIS A 93 2.97 3.76 -4.46
N PHE A 94 3.44 2.55 -4.21
CA PHE A 94 4.48 2.26 -3.23
C PHE A 94 5.68 1.59 -3.89
N ILE A 95 6.86 2.09 -3.55
CA ILE A 95 8.14 1.42 -3.80
C ILE A 95 8.63 0.90 -2.44
N THR A 96 8.88 -0.41 -2.36
CA THR A 96 9.24 -1.08 -1.12
C THR A 96 10.62 -1.73 -1.25
N ILE A 97 11.44 -1.50 -0.23
CA ILE A 97 12.69 -2.24 0.01
C ILE A 97 12.55 -2.89 1.38
N GLY A 98 12.68 -4.22 1.43
CA GLY A 98 12.46 -5.01 2.64
C GLY A 98 13.54 -6.06 2.86
N ILE A 99 13.59 -6.59 4.07
CA ILE A 99 14.46 -7.72 4.45
C ILE A 99 13.58 -8.83 4.99
N ARG A 100 13.75 -10.03 4.45
CA ARG A 100 13.20 -11.29 4.96
C ARG A 100 14.11 -11.80 6.07
N LEU A 101 13.59 -11.81 7.30
CA LEU A 101 14.31 -12.30 8.48
C LEU A 101 14.49 -13.83 8.42
#